data_AF-A0A838TW56-F1
#
_entry.id   AF-A0A838TW56-F1
#
_cell.length_a   1.000
_cell.length_b   1.000
_cell.length_c   1.000
_cell.angle_alpha   90.00
_cell.angle_beta   90.00
_cell.angle_gamma   90.00
#
_symmetry.space_group_name_H-M   'P 1'
#
loop_
_entity.id
_entity.type
_entity.pdbx_description
1 polymer ?
#
loop_
_entity_poly.entity_id
_entity_poly.type
_entity_poly.pdbx_seq_one_letter_code
_entity_poly.pdbx_strand_id
1 'polypeptide(L)'
;MTAITSLTPAISSELTISQYRDPSRFYRTREGLYVRDSFLQLAVANTHPTEMGTIVKLNSTQITQDMRDYEIRKMLPTQHVFDKSQALAVIEELITLQWNGEEGLLVTKGDVVNLFFIDSCPITVMWCPSKPWWGLVAWAPYLISQSGTRVFYPGD
;
A
#
# COMPACT_ATOMS: atom_id res chain seq x y z
N MET A 1 26.05 21.26 3.67
CA MET A 1 25.59 20.07 2.92
C MET A 1 24.09 20.22 2.72
N THR A 2 23.68 20.53 1.50
CA THR A 2 22.26 20.70 1.15
C THR A 2 21.65 19.31 1.06
N ALA A 3 20.67 19.01 1.92
CA ALA A 3 19.96 17.74 1.89
C ALA A 3 19.28 17.58 0.52
N ILE A 4 19.64 16.53 -0.21
CA ILE A 4 18.94 16.16 -1.44
C ILE A 4 17.62 15.56 -0.99
N THR A 5 16.54 16.32 -1.15
CA THR A 5 15.18 15.88 -0.82
C THR A 5 14.77 14.78 -1.79
N SER A 6 14.80 13.52 -1.35
CA SER A 6 14.55 12.34 -2.18
C SER A 6 13.08 11.89 -2.24
N LEU A 7 12.17 12.77 -1.85
CA LEU A 7 10.73 12.57 -1.92
C LEU A 7 10.10 13.67 -2.77
N THR A 8 9.16 13.28 -3.62
CA THR A 8 8.29 14.24 -4.29
C THR A 8 7.22 14.76 -3.31
N PRO A 9 6.65 15.96 -3.54
CA PRO A 9 5.54 16.46 -2.73
C PRO A 9 4.42 15.45 -2.62
N ALA A 10 3.80 15.37 -1.44
CA ALA A 10 2.74 14.43 -1.19
C ALA A 10 1.50 14.77 -2.01
N ILE A 11 0.90 13.77 -2.65
CA ILE A 11 -0.46 13.87 -3.20
C ILE A 11 -1.42 13.49 -2.07
N SER A 12 -2.31 14.40 -1.70
CA SER A 12 -3.36 14.17 -0.72
C SER A 12 -4.68 13.85 -1.41
N SER A 13 -5.42 12.91 -0.85
CA SER A 13 -6.73 12.48 -1.36
C SER A 13 -7.59 11.98 -0.21
N GLU A 14 -8.91 12.04 -0.37
CA GLU A 14 -9.84 11.36 0.52
C GLU A 14 -10.38 10.11 -0.16
N LEU A 15 -10.33 8.99 0.54
CA LEU A 15 -10.86 7.71 0.08
C LEU A 15 -12.03 7.32 0.96
N THR A 16 -13.20 7.15 0.35
CA THR A 16 -14.37 6.59 1.05
C THR A 16 -14.42 5.09 0.81
N ILE A 17 -14.50 4.32 1.89
CA ILE A 17 -14.71 2.88 1.83
C ILE A 17 -16.14 2.63 1.34
N SER A 18 -16.29 2.21 0.09
CA SER A 18 -17.57 2.21 -0.64
C SER A 18 -18.50 1.05 -0.23
N GLN A 19 -17.96 0.02 0.40
CA GLN A 19 -18.70 -1.13 0.89
C GLN A 19 -18.07 -1.68 2.16
N TYR A 20 -18.79 -2.54 2.88
CA TYR A 20 -18.24 -3.26 4.02
C TYR A 20 -17.03 -4.11 3.58
N ARG A 21 -15.88 -3.92 4.24
CA ARG A 21 -14.61 -4.58 3.90
C ARG A 21 -14.24 -5.57 5.00
N ASP A 22 -14.27 -6.86 4.69
CA ASP A 22 -13.78 -7.93 5.58
C ASP A 22 -12.50 -8.53 4.96
N PRO A 23 -11.32 -8.17 5.50
CA PRO A 23 -10.04 -8.65 4.96
C PRO A 23 -9.96 -10.17 4.86
N SER A 24 -10.56 -10.91 5.80
CA SER A 24 -10.53 -12.37 5.82
C SER A 24 -11.26 -12.99 4.63
N ARG A 25 -12.20 -12.27 4.03
CA ARG A 25 -12.95 -12.71 2.85
C ARG A 25 -12.32 -12.21 1.56
N PHE A 26 -11.83 -10.97 1.53
CA PHE A 26 -11.32 -10.38 0.29
C PHE A 26 -9.94 -10.93 -0.10
N TYR A 27 -9.02 -11.13 0.85
CA TYR A 27 -7.65 -11.52 0.50
C TYR A 27 -7.51 -13.03 0.31
N ARG A 28 -7.71 -13.45 -0.93
CA ARG A 28 -7.42 -14.80 -1.42
C ARG A 28 -6.99 -14.73 -2.87
N THR A 29 -6.04 -15.59 -3.25
CA THR A 29 -5.60 -15.69 -4.64
C THR A 29 -6.76 -16.10 -5.54
N ARG A 30 -6.98 -15.34 -6.62
CA ARG A 30 -8.02 -15.53 -7.63
C ARG A 30 -7.62 -14.81 -8.92
N GLU A 31 -8.46 -14.90 -9.95
CA GLU A 31 -8.30 -14.07 -11.14
C GLU A 31 -8.28 -12.57 -10.74
N GLY A 32 -7.29 -11.83 -11.27
CA GLY A 32 -7.07 -10.43 -10.95
C GLY A 32 -6.33 -10.15 -9.62
N LEU A 33 -6.07 -11.16 -8.77
CA LEU A 33 -5.40 -10.95 -7.49
C LEU A 33 -4.54 -12.14 -7.05
N TYR A 34 -3.25 -11.93 -6.89
CA TYR A 34 -2.31 -12.83 -6.22
C TYR A 34 -2.03 -12.38 -4.80
N VAL A 35 -2.26 -13.28 -3.83
CA VAL A 35 -1.95 -13.01 -2.43
C VAL A 35 -0.89 -14.02 -1.96
N ARG A 36 0.27 -13.53 -1.57
CA ARG A 36 1.34 -14.38 -1.01
C ARG A 36 0.99 -14.76 0.43
N ASP A 37 1.35 -15.97 0.86
CA ASP A 37 1.10 -16.45 2.22
C ASP A 37 1.64 -15.53 3.31
N SER A 38 2.80 -14.89 3.08
CA SER A 38 3.37 -13.93 4.03
C SER A 38 2.46 -12.73 4.26
N PHE A 39 1.71 -12.29 3.25
CA PHE A 39 0.71 -11.24 3.40
C PHE A 39 -0.45 -11.70 4.30
N LEU A 40 -0.96 -12.92 4.10
CA LEU A 40 -2.03 -13.46 4.95
C LEU A 40 -1.59 -13.55 6.41
N GLN A 41 -0.40 -14.07 6.65
CA GLN A 41 0.14 -14.29 8.00
C GLN A 41 0.47 -12.98 8.72
N LEU A 42 1.13 -12.05 8.03
CA LEU A 42 1.64 -10.83 8.67
C LEU A 42 0.63 -9.69 8.63
N ALA A 43 -0.12 -9.53 7.54
CA ALA A 43 -1.04 -8.40 7.34
C ALA A 43 -2.50 -8.76 7.65
N VAL A 44 -3.02 -9.91 7.22
CA VAL A 44 -4.45 -10.21 7.37
C VAL A 44 -4.80 -10.78 8.76
N ALA A 45 -3.91 -11.53 9.38
CA ALA A 45 -4.18 -12.13 10.69
C ALA A 45 -4.59 -11.09 11.76
N ASN A 46 -5.59 -11.40 12.58
CA ASN A 46 -6.09 -10.54 13.66
C ASN A 46 -6.58 -9.16 13.22
N THR A 47 -7.12 -9.04 12.01
CA THR A 47 -7.75 -7.80 11.52
C THR A 47 -9.25 -7.82 11.76
N HIS A 48 -9.85 -6.63 11.75
CA HIS A 48 -11.27 -6.45 11.90
C HIS A 48 -11.87 -5.88 10.61
N PRO A 49 -13.16 -6.15 10.35
CA PRO A 49 -13.84 -5.52 9.24
C PRO A 49 -13.88 -4.00 9.38
N THR A 50 -13.94 -3.30 8.25
CA THR A 50 -14.11 -1.84 8.17
C THR A 50 -15.48 -1.52 7.60
N GLU A 51 -16.18 -0.60 8.28
CA GLU A 51 -17.54 -0.20 7.91
C GLU A 51 -17.56 0.63 6.62
N MET A 52 -18.64 0.45 5.85
CA MET A 52 -18.95 1.30 4.71
C MET A 52 -19.11 2.76 5.13
N GLY A 53 -18.66 3.68 4.28
CA GLY A 53 -18.72 5.12 4.56
C GLY A 53 -17.58 5.62 5.45
N THR A 54 -16.67 4.74 5.89
CA THR A 54 -15.42 5.17 6.53
C THR A 54 -14.63 6.04 5.55
N ILE A 55 -14.28 7.25 5.97
CA ILE A 55 -13.45 8.16 5.19
C ILE A 55 -12.02 8.06 5.71
N VAL A 56 -11.08 7.80 4.81
CA VAL A 56 -9.65 7.76 5.09
C VAL A 56 -8.97 8.87 4.31
N LYS A 57 -8.30 9.78 5.02
CA LYS A 57 -7.37 10.72 4.39
C LYS A 57 -6.10 9.97 4.04
N LEU A 58 -5.72 10.07 2.77
CA LEU A 58 -4.64 9.30 2.20
C LEU A 58 -3.63 10.27 1.59
N ASN A 59 -2.39 10.17 2.05
CA ASN A 59 -1.26 10.84 1.43
C ASN A 59 -0.41 9.81 0.69
N SER A 60 0.28 10.26 -0.37
CA SER A 60 1.28 9.44 -1.03
C SER A 60 2.47 10.25 -1.52
N THR A 61 3.66 9.66 -1.46
CA THR A 61 4.89 10.27 -1.98
C THR A 61 5.65 9.28 -2.85
N GLN A 62 6.31 9.80 -3.88
CA GLN A 62 7.19 9.03 -4.75
C GLN A 62 8.63 9.04 -4.21
N ILE A 63 9.21 7.86 -4.05
CA ILE A 63 10.64 7.66 -3.80
C ILE A 63 11.38 7.72 -5.14
N THR A 64 12.43 8.55 -5.23
CA THR A 64 13.18 8.80 -6.48
C THR A 64 14.56 8.15 -6.53
N GLN A 65 15.00 7.50 -5.46
CA GLN A 65 16.28 6.80 -5.37
C GLN A 65 16.14 5.51 -4.57
N ASP A 66 17.07 4.58 -4.70
CA ASP A 66 17.04 3.35 -3.90
C ASP A 66 17.18 3.66 -2.42
N MET A 67 16.19 3.22 -1.64
CA MET A 67 16.17 3.41 -0.20
C MET A 67 15.70 2.14 0.50
N ARG A 68 16.32 1.85 1.64
CA ARG A 68 15.86 0.79 2.53
C ARG A 68 14.64 1.24 3.32
N ASP A 69 13.82 0.29 3.76
CA ASP A 69 12.65 0.51 4.63
C ASP A 69 12.90 1.54 5.76
N TYR A 70 13.96 1.36 6.56
CA TYR A 70 14.24 2.28 7.67
C TYR A 70 14.59 3.71 7.21
N GLU A 71 15.12 3.87 5.99
CA GLU A 71 15.46 5.17 5.43
C GLU A 71 14.20 5.85 4.94
N ILE A 72 13.32 5.11 4.27
CA ILE A 72 12.00 5.57 3.84
C ILE A 72 11.22 6.07 5.06
N ARG A 73 11.10 5.25 6.11
CA ARG A 73 10.36 5.60 7.33
C ARG A 73 10.88 6.86 8.02
N LYS A 74 12.19 7.13 7.99
CA LYS A 74 12.79 8.34 8.57
C LYS A 74 12.41 9.62 7.81
N MET A 75 12.01 9.50 6.56
CA MET A 75 11.61 10.64 5.73
C MET A 75 10.11 10.92 5.76
N LEU A 76 9.31 9.93 6.17
CA LEU A 76 7.87 10.07 6.27
C LEU A 76 7.48 10.80 7.57
N PRO A 77 6.30 11.42 7.63
CA PRO A 77 5.79 12.00 8.87
C PRO A 77 5.67 10.94 9.97
N THR A 78 5.66 11.35 11.24
CA THR A 78 5.60 10.41 12.38
C THR A 78 4.41 9.45 12.29
N GLN A 79 3.26 9.93 11.81
CA GLN A 79 2.01 9.18 11.63
C GLN A 79 1.89 8.47 10.26
N HIS A 80 3.01 7.99 9.72
CA HIS A 80 3.03 7.31 8.42
C HIS A 80 2.53 5.86 8.45
N VAL A 81 2.37 5.30 9.64
CA VAL A 81 1.98 3.90 9.84
C VAL A 81 0.47 3.82 9.93
N PHE A 82 -0.11 2.95 9.12
CA PHE A 82 -1.54 2.66 9.17
C PHE A 82 -1.88 1.72 10.33
N ASP A 83 -3.09 1.88 10.88
CA ASP A 83 -3.76 0.76 11.50
C ASP A 83 -3.90 -0.39 10.49
N LYS A 84 -3.75 -1.62 10.98
CA LYS A 84 -3.73 -2.81 10.14
C LYS A 84 -5.02 -3.00 9.34
N SER A 85 -6.17 -2.83 9.99
CA SER A 85 -7.47 -3.01 9.35
C SER A 85 -7.74 -1.88 8.37
N GLN A 86 -7.36 -0.65 8.74
CA GLN A 86 -7.44 0.51 7.84
C GLN A 86 -6.59 0.33 6.58
N ALA A 87 -5.33 -0.11 6.71
CA ALA A 87 -4.43 -0.34 5.57
C ALA A 87 -5.06 -1.31 4.56
N LEU A 88 -5.63 -2.39 5.07
CA LEU A 88 -6.28 -3.41 4.26
C LEU A 88 -7.54 -2.87 3.59
N ALA A 89 -8.43 -2.18 4.30
CA ALA A 89 -9.60 -1.57 3.70
C ALA A 89 -9.22 -0.59 2.56
N VAL A 90 -8.18 0.22 2.76
CA VAL A 90 -7.64 1.13 1.74
C VAL A 90 -7.10 0.37 0.53
N ILE A 91 -6.25 -0.63 0.73
CA ILE A 91 -5.67 -1.43 -0.37
C ILE A 91 -6.78 -2.12 -1.17
N GLU A 92 -7.74 -2.72 -0.49
CA GLU A 92 -8.88 -3.39 -1.11
C GLU A 92 -9.73 -2.40 -1.93
N GLU A 93 -10.02 -1.22 -1.40
CA GLU A 93 -10.76 -0.17 -2.10
C GLU A 93 -10.01 0.30 -3.36
N LEU A 94 -8.71 0.60 -3.24
CA LEU A 94 -7.89 1.04 -4.36
C LEU A 94 -7.76 -0.01 -5.47
N ILE A 95 -7.60 -1.28 -5.11
CA ILE A 95 -7.59 -2.40 -6.07
C ILE A 95 -8.95 -2.54 -6.75
N THR A 96 -10.05 -2.35 -6.01
CA THR A 96 -11.41 -2.41 -6.55
C THR A 96 -11.64 -1.29 -7.57
N LEU A 97 -11.19 -0.07 -7.26
CA LEU A 97 -11.30 1.10 -8.15
C LEU A 97 -10.39 1.01 -9.38
N GLN A 98 -9.29 0.27 -9.29
CA GLN A 98 -8.35 0.03 -10.38
C GLN A 98 -8.35 -1.44 -10.78
N TRP A 99 -9.54 -1.97 -11.04
CA TRP A 99 -9.68 -3.32 -11.57
C TRP A 99 -8.85 -3.48 -12.84
N ASN A 100 -8.21 -4.63 -13.04
CA ASN A 100 -7.33 -4.88 -14.18
C ASN A 100 -6.19 -3.86 -14.41
N GLY A 101 -5.72 -3.19 -13.35
CA GLY A 101 -4.61 -2.25 -13.46
C GLY A 101 -4.97 -0.96 -14.20
N GLU A 102 -6.25 -0.60 -14.22
CA GLU A 102 -6.73 0.68 -14.71
C GLU A 102 -6.06 1.87 -14.01
N GLU A 103 -6.10 3.04 -14.65
CA GLU A 103 -5.46 4.24 -14.12
C GLU A 103 -6.14 4.71 -12.82
N GLY A 104 -5.34 5.15 -11.86
CA GLY A 104 -5.82 5.65 -10.58
C GLY A 104 -4.67 6.02 -9.64
N LEU A 105 -4.89 5.91 -8.33
CA LEU A 105 -3.90 6.28 -7.30
C LEU A 105 -2.72 5.30 -7.23
N LEU A 106 -2.99 3.99 -7.30
CA LEU A 106 -1.96 2.96 -7.36
C LEU A 106 -1.21 3.07 -8.68
N VAL A 107 0.12 3.05 -8.59
CA VAL A 107 0.98 3.01 -9.77
C VAL A 107 0.90 1.63 -10.40
N THR A 108 0.62 1.60 -11.71
CA THR A 108 0.48 0.36 -12.51
C THR A 108 1.51 0.27 -13.65
N LYS A 109 2.30 1.32 -13.88
CA LYS A 109 3.28 1.41 -14.97
C LYS A 109 4.71 1.39 -14.42
N GLY A 110 5.58 0.67 -15.13
CA GLY A 110 6.97 0.45 -14.74
C GLY A 110 7.13 -0.65 -13.70
N ASP A 111 8.39 -1.00 -13.37
CA ASP A 111 8.74 -1.96 -12.30
C ASP A 111 8.64 -1.28 -10.93
N VAL A 112 7.49 -0.66 -10.68
CA VAL A 112 7.19 0.18 -9.52
C VAL A 112 6.21 -0.55 -8.62
N VAL A 113 6.44 -0.44 -7.31
CA VAL A 113 5.48 -0.92 -6.32
C VAL A 113 4.81 0.22 -5.57
N ASN A 114 3.70 -0.13 -4.92
CA ASN A 114 3.00 0.73 -3.98
C ASN A 114 3.25 0.17 -2.57
N LEU A 115 3.82 0.98 -1.69
CA LEU A 115 4.15 0.59 -0.31
C LEU A 115 3.16 1.16 0.68
N PHE A 116 2.76 0.32 1.63
CA PHE A 116 1.96 0.68 2.79
C PHE A 116 2.69 0.17 4.02
N PHE A 117 2.83 1.01 5.04
CA PHE A 117 3.45 0.60 6.30
C PHE A 117 2.37 0.30 7.34
N ILE A 118 2.42 -0.89 7.93
CA ILE A 118 1.75 -1.20 9.19
C ILE A 118 2.82 -1.41 10.27
N ASP A 119 2.42 -1.44 11.54
CA ASP A 119 3.35 -1.51 12.68
C ASP A 119 4.36 -2.65 12.57
N SER A 120 3.90 -3.82 12.13
CA SER A 120 4.72 -5.04 12.08
C SER A 120 5.55 -5.20 10.81
N CYS A 121 5.15 -4.58 9.69
CA CYS A 121 5.78 -4.83 8.41
C CYS A 121 5.37 -3.83 7.31
N PRO A 122 6.21 -3.66 6.28
CA PRO A 122 5.76 -3.11 5.01
C PRO A 122 4.94 -4.12 4.18
N ILE A 123 3.94 -3.57 3.49
CA ILE A 123 3.12 -4.23 2.49
C ILE A 123 3.47 -3.66 1.12
N THR A 124 3.65 -4.55 0.16
CA THR A 124 3.86 -4.24 -1.25
C THR A 124 2.61 -4.62 -2.05
N VAL A 125 2.12 -3.66 -2.83
CA VAL A 125 1.05 -3.84 -3.81
C VAL A 125 1.61 -3.50 -5.18
N MET A 126 1.61 -4.45 -6.11
CA MET A 126 2.16 -4.26 -7.46
C MET A 126 1.19 -4.75 -8.53
N TRP A 127 1.13 -4.07 -9.66
CA TRP A 127 0.44 -4.57 -10.84
C TRP A 127 1.41 -5.41 -11.68
N CYS A 128 1.01 -6.60 -12.10
CA CYS A 128 1.79 -7.38 -13.06
C CYS A 128 1.06 -7.32 -14.42
N PRO A 129 1.62 -6.70 -15.46
CA PRO A 129 0.93 -6.64 -16.75
C PRO A 129 1.01 -7.95 -17.54
N SER A 130 2.06 -8.76 -17.34
CA SER A 130 2.24 -10.05 -18.04
C SER A 130 1.31 -11.15 -17.54
N LYS A 131 0.77 -10.99 -16.33
CA LYS A 131 -0.30 -11.80 -15.76
C LYS A 131 -1.26 -10.79 -15.14
N PRO A 132 -2.39 -10.43 -15.77
CA PRO A 132 -3.17 -9.25 -15.39
C PRO A 132 -3.80 -9.40 -13.99
N TRP A 133 -3.00 -9.14 -12.95
CA TRP A 133 -3.35 -9.30 -11.56
C TRP A 133 -2.59 -8.30 -10.68
N TRP A 134 -3.20 -8.00 -9.53
CA TRP A 134 -2.53 -7.31 -8.43
C TRP A 134 -1.77 -8.33 -7.58
N GLY A 135 -0.51 -8.07 -7.25
CA GLY A 135 0.31 -8.87 -6.35
C GLY A 135 0.42 -8.23 -4.98
N LEU A 136 0.10 -9.00 -3.94
CA LEU A 136 0.18 -8.59 -2.53
C LEU A 136 1.22 -9.41 -1.77
N VAL A 137 2.17 -8.69 -1.15
CA VAL A 137 3.24 -9.28 -0.34
C VAL A 137 3.44 -8.45 0.92
N ALA A 138 3.49 -9.09 2.09
CA ALA A 138 4.06 -8.49 3.29
C ALA A 138 5.48 -9.04 3.50
N TRP A 139 6.40 -8.16 3.90
CA TRP A 139 7.80 -8.50 4.12
C TRP A 139 8.15 -8.44 5.59
N ALA A 140 9.15 -9.20 6.03
CA ALA A 140 9.74 -8.90 7.33
C ALA A 140 10.38 -7.50 7.30
N PRO A 141 10.42 -6.79 8.45
CA PRO A 141 11.04 -5.47 8.55
C PRO A 141 12.43 -5.42 7.95
N TYR A 142 12.81 -4.27 7.37
CA TYR A 142 14.16 -3.99 6.87
C TYR A 142 14.64 -4.78 5.65
N LEU A 143 13.79 -5.60 5.04
CA LEU A 143 14.17 -6.42 3.87
C LEU A 143 13.87 -5.77 2.52
N ILE A 144 13.29 -4.57 2.51
CA ILE A 144 12.91 -3.89 1.27
C ILE A 144 13.92 -2.80 0.92
N SER A 145 14.41 -2.83 -0.32
CA SER A 145 15.12 -1.73 -1.00
C SER A 145 14.38 -1.44 -2.29
N GLN A 146 13.96 -0.19 -2.53
CA GLN A 146 13.20 0.16 -3.74
C GLN A 146 13.49 1.60 -4.22
N SER A 147 13.66 1.77 -5.52
CA SER A 147 13.60 3.05 -6.24
C SER A 147 12.30 3.13 -7.05
N GLY A 148 11.87 4.34 -7.40
CA GLY A 148 10.71 4.54 -8.25
C GLY A 148 9.40 4.06 -7.62
N THR A 149 9.36 3.85 -6.30
CA THR A 149 8.22 3.32 -5.56
C THR A 149 7.34 4.42 -4.96
N ARG A 150 6.01 4.23 -5.00
CA ARG A 150 5.06 5.13 -4.34
C ARG A 150 4.75 4.61 -2.94
N VAL A 151 4.88 5.47 -1.94
CA VAL A 151 4.53 5.14 -0.55
C VAL A 151 3.24 5.85 -0.20
N PHE A 152 2.28 5.10 0.34
CA PHE A 152 1.04 5.60 0.89
C PHE A 152 1.09 5.65 2.41
N TYR A 153 0.45 6.64 3.01
CA TYR A 153 0.36 6.80 4.45
C TYR A 153 -0.88 7.61 4.86
N PRO A 154 -1.35 7.50 6.13
CA PRO A 154 -2.47 8.28 6.63
C PRO A 154 -2.23 9.80 6.49
N GLY A 155 -3.28 10.53 6.13
CA GLY A 155 -3.32 11.99 6.16
C GLY A 155 -3.94 12.54 7.43
N ASP A 156 -3.56 13.77 7.77
CA ASP A 156 -4.14 14.59 8.86
C ASP A 156 -5.53 15.14 8.52
#